data_AF-L1PEI8-F1
#
_entry.id   AF-L1PEI8-F1
#
_cell.length_a   1.000
_cell.length_b   1.000
_cell.length_c   1.000
_cell.angle_alpha   90.00
_cell.angle_beta   90.00
_cell.angle_gamma   90.00
#
_symmetry.space_group_name_H-M   'P 1'
#
loop_
_entity.id
_entity.type
_entity.pdbx_description
1 polymer ?
#
loop_
_entity_poly.entity_id
_entity_poly.type
_entity_poly.pdbx_seq_one_letter_code
_entity_poly.pdbx_strand_id
1 'polypeptide(L)'
;MRLKVNNEWISTENPISETTLNRIALKNNTEKTSNEVQIAFMVDATGSMGDELEFLKMDLKNVISKVEEGNKNLKISTGTVFYRDEGDDYVVKHSDFTKDINKTIQFINGQKADGGGDFPEAVHTALNELNKLQWNASARTRIAFLVLDAPPHHEDKVIKSVQASVKTAAEKGIKLIPIVASGIDKPTEFLMRFMAMYTNGTYVFITDDSGIGNSHLEPSVGEYQVEKLSNLMIRLIKKYTE
;
A
#
# COMPACT_ATOMS: atom_id res chain seq x y z
N MET A 1 -9.26 21.94 -32.41
CA MET A 1 -9.35 20.73 -31.54
C MET A 1 -10.03 21.09 -30.22
N ARG A 2 -10.51 20.10 -29.44
CA ARG A 2 -11.10 20.30 -28.10
C ARG A 2 -10.41 19.38 -27.10
N LEU A 3 -10.19 19.84 -25.87
CA LEU A 3 -9.53 19.07 -24.82
C LEU A 3 -10.53 18.70 -23.73
N LYS A 4 -10.48 17.45 -23.26
CA LYS A 4 -11.32 16.94 -22.17
C LYS A 4 -10.42 16.50 -21.02
N VAL A 5 -10.66 16.98 -19.81
CA VAL A 5 -9.93 16.62 -18.59
C VAL A 5 -10.95 16.27 -17.52
N ASN A 6 -10.78 15.14 -16.84
CA ASN A 6 -11.71 14.66 -15.80
C ASN A 6 -13.19 14.69 -16.25
N ASN A 7 -13.45 14.28 -17.49
CA ASN A 7 -14.77 14.33 -18.12
C ASN A 7 -15.39 15.72 -18.36
N GLU A 8 -14.66 16.79 -18.12
CA GLU A 8 -15.08 18.15 -18.44
C GLU A 8 -14.35 18.68 -19.68
N TRP A 9 -15.07 19.42 -20.53
CA TRP A 9 -14.46 20.11 -21.66
C TRP A 9 -13.76 21.37 -21.16
N ILE A 10 -12.47 21.49 -21.45
CA ILE A 10 -11.69 22.67 -21.07
C ILE A 10 -11.79 23.72 -22.16
N SER A 11 -12.20 24.93 -21.78
CA SER A 11 -12.03 26.14 -22.59
C SER A 11 -10.59 26.65 -22.45
N THR A 12 -9.88 26.75 -23.57
CA THR A 12 -8.57 27.42 -23.63
C THR A 12 -8.77 28.89 -24.03
N GLU A 13 -7.92 29.79 -23.55
CA GLU A 13 -7.98 31.22 -23.94
C GLU A 13 -7.79 31.40 -25.45
N ASN A 14 -6.97 30.54 -26.07
CA ASN A 14 -6.72 30.53 -27.51
C ASN A 14 -7.18 29.22 -28.15
N PRO A 15 -7.62 29.22 -29.43
CA PRO A 15 -7.93 27.99 -30.16
C PRO A 15 -6.75 27.02 -30.17
N ILE A 16 -7.02 25.74 -29.91
CA ILE A 16 -5.99 24.71 -29.92
C ILE A 16 -5.51 24.47 -31.36
N SER A 17 -4.21 24.65 -31.59
CA SER A 17 -3.53 24.53 -32.87
C SER A 17 -2.64 23.28 -32.93
N GLU A 18 -2.51 22.69 -34.11
CA GLU A 18 -1.59 21.55 -34.36
C GLU A 18 -0.15 22.00 -34.67
N THR A 19 0.05 23.26 -35.04
CA THR A 19 1.34 23.78 -35.54
C THR A 19 2.07 24.66 -34.54
N THR A 20 1.48 24.93 -33.38
CA THR A 20 2.04 25.83 -32.36
C THR A 20 1.93 25.22 -30.96
N LEU A 21 2.77 25.69 -30.04
CA LEU A 21 2.72 25.29 -28.64
C LEU A 21 1.41 25.74 -27.97
N ASN A 22 0.61 24.78 -27.51
CA ASN A 22 -0.61 25.06 -26.73
C ASN A 22 -0.25 25.18 -25.24
N ARG A 23 -0.64 26.28 -24.59
CA ARG A 23 -0.54 26.43 -23.12
C ARG A 23 -1.93 26.35 -22.50
N ILE A 24 -2.08 25.50 -21.49
CA ILE A 24 -3.34 25.28 -20.78
C ILE A 24 -3.07 25.49 -19.29
N ALA A 25 -3.76 26.47 -18.70
CA ALA A 25 -3.77 26.67 -17.26
C ALA A 25 -5.01 25.97 -16.69
N LEU A 26 -4.80 24.90 -15.92
CA LEU A 26 -5.89 24.27 -15.18
C LEU A 26 -6.24 25.17 -14.00
N LYS A 27 -7.52 25.50 -13.84
CA LYS A 27 -8.00 26.12 -12.60
C LYS A 27 -7.90 25.06 -11.51
N ASN A 28 -6.84 25.12 -10.70
CA ASN A 28 -6.71 24.31 -9.50
C ASN A 28 -7.74 24.80 -8.47
N ASN A 29 -9.01 24.41 -8.65
CA ASN A 29 -9.92 24.29 -7.52
C ASN A 29 -9.51 23.02 -6.76
N THR A 30 -8.32 23.06 -6.17
CA THR A 30 -7.95 22.07 -5.17
C THR A 30 -8.88 22.33 -3.99
N GLU A 31 -9.91 21.51 -3.82
CA GLU A 31 -10.62 21.46 -2.56
C GLU A 31 -9.56 21.36 -1.46
N LYS A 32 -9.75 22.12 -0.38
CA LYS A 32 -8.79 22.14 0.72
C LYS A 32 -8.71 20.73 1.29
N THR A 33 -7.66 20.00 0.91
CA THR A 33 -7.40 18.67 1.44
C THR A 33 -7.30 18.79 2.95
N SER A 34 -7.98 17.89 3.67
CA SER A 34 -7.80 17.79 5.11
C SER A 34 -6.35 17.45 5.42
N ASN A 35 -5.86 17.74 6.63
CA ASN A 35 -4.56 17.24 7.07
C ASN A 35 -4.60 15.76 7.47
N GLU A 36 -5.61 15.00 7.03
CA GLU A 36 -5.72 13.58 7.34
C GLU A 36 -4.81 12.74 6.45
N VAL A 37 -4.15 11.78 7.07
CA VAL A 37 -3.29 10.77 6.45
C VAL A 37 -3.93 9.43 6.76
N GLN A 38 -4.40 8.72 5.75
CA GLN A 38 -4.94 7.38 5.91
C GLN A 38 -3.88 6.34 5.58
N ILE A 39 -3.59 5.46 6.53
CA ILE A 39 -2.58 4.40 6.42
C ILE A 39 -3.24 3.05 6.66
N ALA A 40 -3.32 2.21 5.63
CA ALA A 40 -3.76 0.84 5.76
C ALA A 40 -2.57 -0.13 5.77
N PHE A 41 -2.69 -1.20 6.55
CA PHE A 41 -1.77 -2.34 6.51
C PHE A 41 -2.52 -3.53 5.93
N MET A 42 -2.15 -3.96 4.73
CA MET A 42 -2.54 -5.25 4.19
C MET A 42 -1.44 -6.24 4.56
N VAL A 43 -1.76 -7.28 5.32
CA VAL A 43 -0.78 -8.16 5.95
C VAL A 43 -1.14 -9.61 5.67
N ASP A 44 -0.18 -10.32 5.09
CA ASP A 44 -0.20 -11.76 4.99
C ASP A 44 -0.06 -12.39 6.39
N ALA A 45 -1.00 -13.26 6.74
CA ALA A 45 -1.13 -13.90 8.04
C ALA A 45 -1.05 -15.43 7.96
N THR A 46 -0.41 -15.93 6.91
CA THR A 46 -0.08 -17.34 6.69
C THR A 46 1.06 -17.75 7.62
N GLY A 47 1.29 -19.06 7.76
CA GLY A 47 2.27 -19.60 8.72
C GLY A 47 3.70 -19.09 8.52
N SER A 48 4.13 -18.81 7.29
CA SER A 48 5.49 -18.33 6.97
C SER A 48 5.77 -16.91 7.44
N MET A 49 4.73 -16.09 7.62
CA MET A 49 4.80 -14.68 8.02
C MET A 49 4.81 -14.45 9.54
N GLY A 50 5.07 -15.50 10.33
CA GLY A 50 5.03 -15.46 11.79
C GLY A 50 5.94 -14.40 12.40
N ASP A 51 7.21 -14.37 11.97
CA ASP A 51 8.21 -13.45 12.51
C ASP A 51 7.94 -12.00 12.07
N GLU A 52 7.57 -11.81 10.81
CA GLU A 52 7.21 -10.53 10.21
C GLU A 52 5.97 -9.92 10.89
N LEU A 53 4.98 -10.76 11.22
CA LEU A 53 3.78 -10.33 11.93
C LEU A 53 4.10 -9.88 13.37
N GLU A 54 4.93 -10.62 14.09
CA GLU A 54 5.36 -10.21 15.44
C GLU A 54 6.20 -8.92 15.40
N PHE A 55 7.08 -8.78 14.41
CA PHE A 55 7.79 -7.53 14.18
C PHE A 55 6.83 -6.36 13.94
N LEU A 56 5.83 -6.53 13.07
CA LEU A 56 4.82 -5.50 12.78
C LEU A 56 4.07 -5.08 14.06
N LYS A 57 3.69 -6.03 14.91
CA LYS A 57 3.04 -5.76 16.21
C LYS A 57 3.90 -4.89 17.12
N MET A 58 5.21 -5.16 17.18
CA MET A 58 6.14 -4.44 18.05
C MET A 58 6.42 -3.02 17.56
N ASP A 59 6.64 -2.84 16.25
CA ASP A 59 7.19 -1.59 15.71
C ASP A 59 6.12 -0.60 15.23
N LEU A 60 4.91 -1.05 14.89
CA LEU A 60 3.90 -0.19 14.28
C LEU A 60 3.53 1.00 15.18
N LYS A 61 3.34 0.78 16.48
CA LYS A 61 3.00 1.86 17.42
C LYS A 61 4.08 2.95 17.41
N ASN A 62 5.34 2.55 17.42
CA ASN A 62 6.48 3.46 17.37
C ASN A 62 6.55 4.24 16.05
N VAL A 63 6.30 3.56 14.92
CA VAL A 63 6.25 4.19 13.59
C VAL A 63 5.21 5.31 13.56
N ILE A 64 3.96 5.01 13.96
CA ILE A 64 2.87 5.98 13.92
C ILE A 64 3.14 7.15 14.87
N SER A 65 3.56 6.88 16.12
CA SER A 65 3.87 7.94 17.09
C SER A 65 4.98 8.88 16.60
N LYS A 66 6.05 8.37 16.00
CA LYS A 66 7.14 9.20 15.45
C LYS A 66 6.72 10.05 14.27
N VAL A 67 5.76 9.60 13.46
CA VAL A 67 5.20 10.42 12.37
C VAL A 67 4.37 11.57 12.95
N GLU A 68 3.52 11.30 13.93
CA GLU A 68 2.69 12.33 14.59
C GLU A 68 3.54 13.38 15.32
N GLU A 69 4.60 12.96 16.00
CA GLU A 69 5.57 13.85 16.65
C GLU A 69 6.27 14.78 15.65
N GLY A 70 6.59 14.26 14.45
CA GLY A 70 7.23 15.03 13.39
C GLY A 70 6.34 16.09 12.75
N ASN A 71 5.01 15.94 12.82
CA ASN A 71 4.07 16.92 12.28
C ASN A 71 2.73 16.91 13.03
N LYS A 72 2.62 17.78 14.04
CA LYS A 72 1.43 17.92 14.90
C LYS A 72 0.15 18.35 14.18
N ASN A 73 0.25 18.81 12.94
CA ASN A 73 -0.92 19.19 12.15
C ASN A 73 -1.54 18.00 11.40
N LEU A 74 -0.81 16.89 11.24
CA LEU A 74 -1.32 15.68 10.62
C LEU A 74 -2.30 14.97 11.56
N LYS A 75 -3.37 14.43 10.98
CA LYS A 75 -4.31 13.54 11.68
C LYS A 75 -4.16 12.16 11.05
N ILE A 76 -3.62 11.21 11.78
CA ILE A 76 -3.43 9.86 11.22
C ILE A 76 -4.67 9.02 11.53
N SER A 77 -5.17 8.36 10.50
CA SER A 77 -6.20 7.32 10.60
C SER A 77 -5.58 6.02 10.10
N THR A 78 -5.72 4.95 10.87
CA THR A 78 -5.14 3.64 10.54
C THR A 78 -6.22 2.59 10.36
N GLY A 79 -6.02 1.68 9.41
CA GLY A 79 -6.89 0.54 9.13
C GLY A 79 -6.05 -0.68 8.76
N THR A 80 -6.66 -1.86 8.74
CA THR A 80 -5.92 -3.09 8.43
C THR A 80 -6.75 -4.07 7.63
N VAL A 81 -6.09 -4.90 6.83
CA VAL A 81 -6.63 -6.05 6.11
C VAL A 81 -5.65 -7.19 6.33
N PHE A 82 -6.06 -8.22 7.04
CA PHE A 82 -5.30 -9.46 7.21
C PHE A 82 -5.87 -10.50 6.28
N TYR A 83 -5.02 -11.30 5.66
CA TYR A 83 -5.46 -12.39 4.81
C TYR A 83 -4.62 -13.65 5.03
N ARG A 84 -5.21 -14.78 4.69
CA ARG A 84 -4.55 -16.09 4.56
C ARG A 84 -4.96 -16.69 3.21
N ASP A 85 -5.04 -18.01 3.08
CA ASP A 85 -5.51 -18.62 1.84
C ASP A 85 -6.95 -19.14 1.86
N GLU A 86 -7.39 -19.53 0.66
CA GLU A 86 -8.61 -20.28 0.44
C GLU A 86 -8.58 -21.63 1.18
N GLY A 87 -9.56 -21.86 2.04
CA GLY A 87 -9.68 -23.10 2.82
C GLY A 87 -9.15 -23.00 4.26
N ASP A 88 -8.47 -21.90 4.61
CA ASP A 88 -8.11 -21.58 5.99
C ASP A 88 -9.33 -21.14 6.82
N ASP A 89 -9.11 -21.00 8.13
CA ASP A 89 -10.11 -20.47 9.09
C ASP A 89 -10.79 -19.17 8.62
N TYR A 90 -10.07 -18.36 7.85
CA TYR A 90 -10.58 -17.19 7.16
C TYR A 90 -9.68 -16.81 5.99
N VAL A 91 -10.28 -16.30 4.90
CA VAL A 91 -9.52 -15.73 3.79
C VAL A 91 -9.13 -14.29 4.08
N VAL A 92 -10.07 -13.46 4.59
CA VAL A 92 -9.81 -12.04 4.91
C VAL A 92 -10.50 -11.61 6.19
N LYS A 93 -9.81 -10.79 7.00
CA LYS A 93 -10.35 -10.00 8.13
C LYS A 93 -9.87 -8.56 7.98
N HIS A 94 -10.67 -7.59 8.39
CA HIS A 94 -10.26 -6.19 8.34
C HIS A 94 -10.67 -5.42 9.60
N SER A 95 -9.99 -4.30 9.81
CA SER A 95 -10.40 -3.26 10.75
C SER A 95 -10.57 -1.94 10.02
N ASP A 96 -11.71 -1.29 10.24
CA ASP A 96 -12.01 0.02 9.67
C ASP A 96 -11.02 1.10 10.12
N PHE A 97 -10.96 2.19 9.34
CA PHE A 97 -10.14 3.35 9.66
C PHE A 97 -10.57 3.97 10.98
N THR A 98 -9.60 4.11 11.87
CA THR A 98 -9.77 4.75 13.17
C THR A 98 -8.62 5.71 13.44
N LYS A 99 -8.94 6.82 14.13
CA LYS A 99 -7.95 7.77 14.66
C LYS A 99 -7.36 7.31 15.99
N ASP A 100 -7.97 6.31 16.62
CA ASP A 100 -7.43 5.66 17.80
C ASP A 100 -6.53 4.50 17.38
N ILE A 101 -5.23 4.78 17.29
CA ILE A 101 -4.21 3.79 16.93
C ILE A 101 -4.23 2.57 17.87
N ASN A 102 -4.65 2.72 19.14
CA ASN A 102 -4.66 1.59 20.06
C ASN A 102 -5.70 0.55 19.64
N LYS A 103 -6.81 0.95 19.01
CA LYS A 103 -7.79 -0.01 18.46
C LYS A 103 -7.18 -0.83 17.32
N THR A 104 -6.43 -0.17 16.43
CA THR A 104 -5.70 -0.85 15.36
C THR A 104 -4.66 -1.81 15.92
N ILE A 105 -3.86 -1.38 16.89
CA ILE A 105 -2.86 -2.24 17.55
C ILE A 105 -3.52 -3.42 18.27
N GLN A 106 -4.64 -3.21 18.96
CA GLN A 106 -5.40 -4.30 19.60
C GLN A 106 -5.90 -5.31 18.56
N PHE A 107 -6.39 -4.84 17.42
CA PHE A 107 -6.83 -5.72 16.34
C PHE A 107 -5.67 -6.56 15.78
N ILE A 108 -4.53 -5.93 15.49
CA ILE A 108 -3.31 -6.60 15.00
C ILE A 108 -2.80 -7.62 16.03
N ASN A 109 -2.75 -7.25 17.32
CA ASN A 109 -2.31 -8.13 18.40
C ASN A 109 -3.21 -9.38 18.57
N GLY A 110 -4.46 -9.30 18.14
CA GLY A 110 -5.38 -10.44 18.10
C GLY A 110 -5.15 -11.41 16.94
N GLN A 111 -4.35 -11.03 15.94
CA GLN A 111 -4.06 -11.88 14.78
C GLN A 111 -2.90 -12.83 15.07
N LYS A 112 -2.89 -13.97 14.39
CA LYS A 112 -1.81 -14.97 14.44
C LYS A 112 -1.55 -15.49 13.04
N ALA A 113 -0.27 -15.69 12.73
CA ALA A 113 0.15 -16.44 11.56
C ALA A 113 -0.29 -17.89 11.70
N ASP A 114 -1.02 -18.40 10.72
CA ASP A 114 -1.46 -19.81 10.66
C ASP A 114 -2.00 -20.10 9.25
N GLY A 115 -2.21 -21.38 8.94
CA GLY A 115 -2.73 -21.78 7.64
C GLY A 115 -1.73 -21.55 6.49
N GLY A 116 -2.28 -21.45 5.29
CA GLY A 116 -1.53 -21.52 4.04
C GLY A 116 -0.98 -22.92 3.79
N GLY A 117 0.18 -23.00 3.14
CA GLY A 117 0.93 -24.24 2.91
C GLY A 117 1.28 -24.47 1.44
N ASP A 118 0.60 -23.79 0.53
CA ASP A 118 0.99 -23.60 -0.86
C ASP A 118 1.52 -22.19 -1.12
N PHE A 119 2.38 -22.09 -2.13
CA PHE A 119 2.77 -20.84 -2.76
C PHE A 119 2.11 -20.93 -4.13
N PRO A 120 0.93 -20.31 -4.34
CA PRO A 120 0.57 -18.91 -4.03
C PRO A 120 -0.53 -18.72 -2.96
N GLU A 121 -0.88 -17.46 -2.63
CA GLU A 121 -1.80 -17.05 -1.54
C GLU A 121 -2.96 -16.12 -2.01
N ALA A 122 -3.96 -15.84 -1.15
CA ALA A 122 -5.17 -15.06 -1.51
C ALA A 122 -4.99 -13.52 -1.57
N VAL A 123 -3.85 -13.03 -2.06
CA VAL A 123 -3.50 -11.59 -2.22
C VAL A 123 -4.61 -10.80 -2.94
N HIS A 124 -5.24 -11.41 -3.94
CA HIS A 124 -6.30 -10.79 -4.74
C HIS A 124 -7.56 -10.46 -3.92
N THR A 125 -7.95 -11.32 -2.98
CA THR A 125 -9.10 -11.12 -2.10
C THR A 125 -8.82 -9.99 -1.13
N ALA A 126 -7.60 -9.95 -0.58
CA ALA A 126 -7.14 -8.88 0.29
C ALA A 126 -7.07 -7.51 -0.41
N LEU A 127 -6.56 -7.44 -1.64
CA LEU A 127 -6.56 -6.20 -2.43
C LEU A 127 -7.98 -5.68 -2.73
N ASN A 128 -8.91 -6.59 -3.01
CA ASN A 128 -10.31 -6.22 -3.20
C ASN A 128 -10.89 -5.63 -1.90
N GLU A 129 -10.59 -6.22 -0.75
CA GLU A 129 -11.06 -5.74 0.55
C GLU A 129 -10.41 -4.42 0.96
N LEU A 130 -9.10 -4.26 0.71
CA LEU A 130 -8.37 -3.02 0.91
C LEU A 130 -9.04 -1.86 0.16
N ASN A 131 -9.48 -2.10 -1.07
CA ASN A 131 -10.19 -1.11 -1.86
C ASN A 131 -11.59 -0.77 -1.29
N LYS A 132 -12.22 -1.63 -0.51
CA LYS A 132 -13.54 -1.38 0.09
C LYS A 132 -13.49 -0.59 1.40
N LEU A 133 -12.32 -0.48 2.03
CA LEU A 133 -12.16 0.39 3.20
C LEU A 133 -12.67 1.81 2.92
N GLN A 134 -13.10 2.50 3.97
CA GLN A 134 -13.59 3.88 3.99
C GLN A 134 -12.49 4.94 3.68
N TRP A 135 -11.88 4.85 2.51
CA TRP A 135 -10.92 5.84 2.03
C TRP A 135 -11.59 7.21 1.87
N ASN A 136 -11.09 8.20 2.60
CA ASN A 136 -11.58 9.56 2.59
C ASN A 136 -11.02 10.30 1.37
N ALA A 137 -11.88 10.66 0.42
CA ALA A 137 -11.56 11.40 -0.80
C ALA A 137 -10.89 12.78 -0.55
N SER A 138 -11.06 13.34 0.64
CA SER A 138 -10.44 14.61 1.06
C SER A 138 -9.19 14.42 1.96
N ALA A 139 -8.76 13.20 2.24
CA ALA A 139 -7.47 12.94 2.91
C ALA A 139 -6.32 13.52 2.07
N ARG A 140 -5.32 14.11 2.74
CA ARG A 140 -4.11 14.62 2.09
C ARG A 140 -3.38 13.52 1.34
N THR A 141 -3.32 12.33 1.94
CA THR A 141 -2.67 11.18 1.34
C THR A 141 -3.31 9.88 1.83
N ARG A 142 -3.21 8.85 1.00
CA ARG A 142 -3.71 7.50 1.24
C ARG A 142 -2.58 6.54 0.94
N ILE A 143 -2.15 5.77 1.93
CA ILE A 143 -1.04 4.84 1.83
C ILE A 143 -1.54 3.47 2.25
N ALA A 144 -1.21 2.44 1.49
CA ALA A 144 -1.39 1.06 1.89
C ALA A 144 -0.03 0.35 1.86
N PHE A 145 0.44 -0.11 3.01
CA PHE A 145 1.58 -1.00 3.11
C PHE A 145 1.10 -2.43 2.89
N LEU A 146 1.66 -3.12 1.90
CA LEU A 146 1.34 -4.53 1.62
C LEU A 146 2.51 -5.37 2.14
N VAL A 147 2.32 -6.12 3.21
CA VAL A 147 3.36 -6.94 3.86
C VAL A 147 3.08 -8.40 3.52
N LEU A 148 3.94 -9.03 2.71
CA LEU A 148 3.70 -10.34 2.12
C LEU A 148 4.98 -11.05 1.68
N ASP A 149 4.92 -12.38 1.61
CA ASP A 149 5.97 -13.30 1.16
C ASP A 149 5.56 -14.21 -0.02
N ALA A 150 4.31 -14.12 -0.50
CA ALA A 150 3.81 -14.96 -1.59
C ALA A 150 3.03 -14.19 -2.70
N PRO A 151 2.99 -14.70 -3.94
CA PRO A 151 2.18 -14.16 -5.02
C PRO A 151 0.69 -14.44 -4.86
N PRO A 152 -0.18 -13.71 -5.58
CA PRO A 152 -1.55 -14.15 -5.83
C PRO A 152 -1.58 -15.46 -6.64
N HIS A 153 -2.65 -16.23 -6.45
CA HIS A 153 -3.04 -17.32 -7.35
C HIS A 153 -3.02 -16.91 -8.85
N HIS A 154 -2.74 -17.87 -9.74
CA HIS A 154 -2.37 -17.58 -11.14
C HIS A 154 -3.52 -17.69 -12.15
N GLU A 155 -4.74 -18.02 -11.73
CA GLU A 155 -5.85 -18.15 -12.68
C GLU A 155 -6.20 -16.79 -13.31
N ASP A 156 -6.66 -16.82 -14.56
CA ASP A 156 -7.04 -15.62 -15.31
C ASP A 156 -8.00 -14.69 -14.55
N LYS A 157 -8.93 -15.27 -13.78
CA LYS A 157 -9.88 -14.52 -12.93
C LYS A 157 -9.15 -13.75 -11.83
N VAL A 158 -8.13 -14.35 -11.23
CA VAL A 158 -7.34 -13.79 -10.13
C VAL A 158 -6.45 -12.67 -10.67
N ILE A 159 -5.75 -12.92 -11.79
CA ILE A 159 -4.93 -11.91 -12.46
C ILE A 159 -5.77 -10.68 -12.82
N LYS A 160 -6.95 -10.87 -13.43
CA LYS A 160 -7.88 -9.77 -13.75
C LYS A 160 -8.35 -9.03 -12.50
N SER A 161 -8.62 -9.75 -11.40
CA SER A 161 -8.99 -9.16 -10.12
C SER A 161 -7.88 -8.28 -9.55
N VAL A 162 -6.63 -8.77 -9.55
CA VAL A 162 -5.45 -8.01 -9.10
C VAL A 162 -5.28 -6.74 -9.94
N GLN A 163 -5.33 -6.86 -11.27
CA GLN A 163 -5.24 -5.71 -12.18
C GLN A 163 -6.33 -4.67 -11.93
N ALA A 164 -7.59 -5.11 -11.76
CA ALA A 164 -8.70 -4.23 -11.45
C ALA A 164 -8.54 -3.54 -10.09
N SER A 165 -8.04 -4.27 -9.09
CA SER A 165 -7.79 -3.71 -7.76
C SER A 165 -6.66 -2.68 -7.75
N VAL A 166 -5.56 -2.94 -8.45
CA VAL A 166 -4.45 -1.98 -8.59
C VAL A 166 -4.91 -0.72 -9.34
N LYS A 167 -5.73 -0.89 -10.38
CA LYS A 167 -6.36 0.23 -11.09
C LYS A 167 -7.27 1.04 -10.18
N THR A 168 -8.11 0.38 -9.41
CA THR A 168 -9.02 1.03 -8.44
C THR A 168 -8.22 1.78 -7.37
N ALA A 169 -7.13 1.22 -6.87
CA ALA A 169 -6.27 1.87 -5.90
C ALA A 169 -5.66 3.16 -6.48
N ALA A 170 -5.14 3.11 -7.72
CA ALA A 170 -4.62 4.28 -8.41
C ALA A 170 -5.70 5.36 -8.64
N GLU A 171 -6.89 4.99 -9.09
CA GLU A 171 -8.04 5.90 -9.27
C GLU A 171 -8.45 6.56 -7.95
N LYS A 172 -8.39 5.81 -6.85
CA LYS A 172 -8.60 6.31 -5.49
C LYS A 172 -7.39 7.03 -4.92
N GLY A 173 -6.31 7.25 -5.67
CA GLY A 173 -5.09 7.91 -5.17
C GLY A 173 -4.42 7.20 -3.99
N ILE A 174 -4.66 5.90 -3.83
CA ILE A 174 -4.03 5.06 -2.80
C ILE A 174 -2.66 4.65 -3.33
N LYS A 175 -1.62 4.98 -2.56
CA LYS A 175 -0.24 4.58 -2.83
C LYS A 175 -0.01 3.19 -2.27
N LEU A 176 0.19 2.20 -3.14
CA LEU A 176 0.56 0.86 -2.71
C LEU A 176 2.07 0.81 -2.47
N ILE A 177 2.46 0.36 -1.28
CA ILE A 177 3.85 0.20 -0.86
C ILE A 177 4.04 -1.26 -0.47
N PRO A 178 4.39 -2.14 -1.42
CA PRO A 178 4.75 -3.51 -1.11
C PRO A 178 6.04 -3.53 -0.29
N ILE A 179 6.01 -4.28 0.80
CA ILE A 179 7.12 -4.67 1.66
C ILE A 179 7.21 -6.18 1.53
N VAL A 180 8.12 -6.61 0.67
CA VAL A 180 8.37 -8.02 0.36
C VAL A 180 9.26 -8.63 1.43
N ALA A 181 8.79 -9.71 2.03
CA ALA A 181 9.52 -10.50 3.04
C ALA A 181 10.31 -11.65 2.40
N SER A 182 10.73 -12.62 3.21
CA SER A 182 11.50 -13.79 2.77
C SER A 182 10.72 -14.64 1.75
N GLY A 183 11.39 -15.55 1.01
CA GLY A 183 10.68 -16.54 0.17
C GLY A 183 10.09 -16.06 -1.18
N ILE A 184 10.09 -14.76 -1.49
CA ILE A 184 9.54 -14.25 -2.76
C ILE A 184 10.39 -14.61 -3.99
N ASP A 185 9.72 -14.88 -5.12
CA ASP A 185 10.34 -15.15 -6.42
C ASP A 185 10.41 -13.91 -7.35
N LYS A 186 11.15 -14.01 -8.46
CA LYS A 186 11.35 -12.88 -9.40
C LYS A 186 10.05 -12.40 -10.08
N PRO A 187 9.15 -13.27 -10.54
CA PRO A 187 7.83 -12.85 -11.02
C PRO A 187 7.03 -12.03 -10.00
N THR A 188 7.03 -12.46 -8.74
CA THR A 188 6.32 -11.75 -7.66
C THR A 188 6.98 -10.41 -7.36
N GLU A 189 8.31 -10.34 -7.33
CA GLU A 189 9.06 -9.07 -7.23
C GLU A 189 8.65 -8.10 -8.36
N PHE A 190 8.58 -8.58 -9.60
CA PHE A 190 8.15 -7.77 -10.74
C PHE A 190 6.71 -7.25 -10.57
N LEU A 191 5.78 -8.12 -10.14
CA LEU A 191 4.40 -7.75 -9.88
C LEU A 191 4.32 -6.66 -8.78
N MET A 192 5.04 -6.82 -7.68
CA MET A 192 5.06 -5.84 -6.59
C MET A 192 5.61 -4.48 -7.05
N ARG A 193 6.70 -4.48 -7.82
CA ARG A 193 7.22 -3.25 -8.44
C ARG A 193 6.20 -2.59 -9.35
N PHE A 194 5.49 -3.38 -10.16
CA PHE A 194 4.44 -2.87 -11.02
C PHE A 194 3.31 -2.20 -10.20
N MET A 195 2.84 -2.83 -9.11
CA MET A 195 1.82 -2.22 -8.24
C MET A 195 2.28 -0.89 -7.64
N ALA A 196 3.52 -0.83 -7.15
CA ALA A 196 4.10 0.39 -6.61
C ALA A 196 4.19 1.49 -7.67
N MET A 197 4.73 1.17 -8.86
CA MET A 197 4.85 2.13 -9.96
C MET A 197 3.47 2.64 -10.43
N TYR A 198 2.50 1.73 -10.59
CA TYR A 198 1.17 2.07 -11.09
C TYR A 198 0.41 3.02 -10.15
N THR A 199 0.71 2.97 -8.86
CA THR A 199 0.06 3.79 -7.82
C THR A 199 0.92 4.95 -7.31
N ASN A 200 2.06 5.21 -7.95
CA ASN A 200 3.04 6.21 -7.50
C ASN A 200 3.48 5.99 -6.02
N GLY A 201 3.63 4.72 -5.67
CA GLY A 201 4.13 4.20 -4.40
C GLY A 201 5.63 3.89 -4.46
N THR A 202 6.10 3.08 -3.52
CA THR A 202 7.51 2.65 -3.43
C THR A 202 7.53 1.15 -3.20
N TYR A 203 8.43 0.45 -3.90
CA TYR A 203 8.71 -0.96 -3.62
C TYR A 203 9.78 -1.08 -2.53
N VAL A 204 9.55 -1.94 -1.56
CA VAL A 204 10.42 -2.19 -0.41
C VAL A 204 10.62 -3.69 -0.28
N PHE A 205 11.81 -4.11 0.13
CA PHE A 205 12.14 -5.50 0.42
C PHE A 205 12.88 -5.57 1.77
N ILE A 206 12.70 -6.66 2.49
CA ILE A 206 13.45 -6.99 3.70
C ILE A 206 14.74 -7.73 3.28
N THR A 207 15.84 -7.45 3.96
CA THR A 207 17.12 -8.14 3.75
C THR A 207 17.46 -9.01 4.95
N ASP A 208 18.40 -9.94 4.79
CA ASP A 208 18.89 -10.82 5.87
C ASP A 208 19.51 -10.02 7.04
N ASP A 209 19.95 -8.77 6.81
CA ASP A 209 20.42 -7.86 7.87
C ASP A 209 19.32 -7.48 8.88
N SER A 210 18.05 -7.70 8.54
CA SER A 210 16.93 -7.43 9.42
C SER A 210 16.88 -8.38 10.63
N GLY A 211 17.41 -9.60 10.48
CA GLY A 211 17.24 -10.68 11.46
C GLY A 211 15.80 -11.15 11.64
N ILE A 212 14.90 -10.84 10.69
CA ILE A 212 13.47 -11.21 10.69
C ILE A 212 13.26 -12.26 9.60
N GLY A 213 12.53 -13.34 9.89
CA GLY A 213 12.14 -14.32 8.89
C GLY A 213 13.30 -15.19 8.38
N ASN A 214 13.06 -15.87 7.25
CA ASN A 214 14.03 -16.74 6.59
C ASN A 214 14.95 -15.95 5.62
N SER A 215 15.79 -16.65 4.85
CA SER A 215 16.66 -15.99 3.87
C SER A 215 15.85 -15.27 2.77
N HIS A 216 16.29 -14.07 2.41
CA HIS A 216 15.64 -13.19 1.45
C HIS A 216 16.30 -13.29 0.07
N LEU A 217 15.50 -13.08 -0.97
CA LEU A 217 16.00 -13.00 -2.34
C LEU A 217 16.96 -11.82 -2.50
N GLU A 218 18.13 -12.05 -3.11
CA GLU A 218 19.02 -10.95 -3.47
C GLU A 218 18.28 -9.95 -4.38
N PRO A 219 18.22 -8.66 -3.99
CA PRO A 219 17.48 -7.66 -4.73
C PRO A 219 18.05 -7.48 -6.14
N SER A 220 17.20 -7.54 -7.17
CA SER A 220 17.59 -7.16 -8.53
C SER A 220 17.47 -5.64 -8.73
N VAL A 221 18.11 -4.87 -7.86
CA VAL A 221 18.26 -3.42 -7.96
C VAL A 221 19.73 -3.06 -8.14
N GLY A 222 20.01 -1.82 -8.56
CA GLY A 222 21.35 -1.25 -8.46
C GLY A 222 21.73 -1.01 -6.99
N GLU A 223 22.34 0.13 -6.70
CA GLU A 223 22.64 0.50 -5.31
C GLU A 223 21.36 0.65 -4.47
N TYR A 224 21.36 0.06 -3.28
CA TYR A 224 20.28 0.21 -2.29
C TYR A 224 20.85 0.56 -0.92
N GLN A 225 20.02 1.15 -0.07
CA GLN A 225 20.38 1.51 1.30
C GLN A 225 19.68 0.58 2.27
N VAL A 226 20.45 -0.05 3.16
CA VAL A 226 19.94 -0.86 4.26
C VAL A 226 19.64 0.06 5.45
N GLU A 227 18.41 0.00 5.94
CA GLU A 227 17.98 0.68 7.16
C GLU A 227 16.91 -0.15 7.89
N LYS A 228 16.61 0.18 9.15
CA LYS A 228 15.52 -0.49 9.89
C LYS A 228 14.17 -0.24 9.21
N LEU A 229 13.35 -1.28 9.07
CA LEU A 229 12.03 -1.18 8.44
C LEU A 229 11.16 -0.08 9.06
N SER A 230 11.18 0.08 10.39
CA SER A 230 10.46 1.17 11.06
C SER A 230 10.94 2.57 10.66
N ASN A 231 12.25 2.78 10.48
CA ASN A 231 12.79 4.05 9.98
C ASN A 231 12.37 4.30 8.53
N LEU A 232 12.42 3.26 7.70
CA LEU A 232 11.99 3.31 6.31
C LEU A 232 10.51 3.69 6.20
N MET A 233 9.63 3.04 6.98
CA MET A 233 8.21 3.35 7.00
C MET A 233 7.95 4.79 7.42
N ILE A 234 8.62 5.29 8.46
CA ILE A 234 8.53 6.70 8.88
C ILE A 234 8.95 7.62 7.73
N ARG A 235 10.06 7.32 7.06
CA ARG A 235 10.58 8.09 5.93
C ARG A 235 9.60 8.11 4.76
N LEU A 236 8.98 6.97 4.42
CA LEU A 236 7.98 6.88 3.35
C LEU A 236 6.70 7.62 3.70
N ILE A 237 6.20 7.51 4.94
CA ILE A 237 5.03 8.27 5.37
C ILE A 237 5.32 9.77 5.27
N LYS A 238 6.49 10.24 5.76
CA LYS A 238 6.89 11.65 5.62
C LYS A 238 6.98 12.09 4.16
N LYS A 239 7.71 11.34 3.32
CA LYS A 239 7.83 11.59 1.86
C LYS A 239 6.48 11.80 1.17
N TYR A 240 5.45 11.05 1.56
CA TYR A 240 4.12 11.11 0.93
C TYR A 240 3.13 12.03 1.64
N THR A 241 3.50 12.63 2.76
CA THR A 241 2.66 13.55 3.54
C THR A 241 3.15 14.99 3.48
N GLU A 242 4.39 15.24 3.10
CA GLU A 242 4.96 16.57 2.82
C GLU A 242 4.48 17.08 1.45
#